data_AF-A0AAV9C1T2-F1
#
_entry.id   AF-A0AAV9C1T2-F1
#
_cell.length_a   1.000
_cell.length_b   1.000
_cell.length_c   1.000
_cell.angle_alpha   90.00
_cell.angle_beta   90.00
_cell.angle_gamma   90.00
#
_symmetry.space_group_name_H-M   'P 1'
#
loop_
_entity.id
_entity.type
_entity.pdbx_description
1 polymer ?
#
loop_
_entity_poly.entity_id
_entity_poly.type
_entity_poly.pdbx_seq_one_letter_code
_entity_poly.pdbx_strand_id
1 'polypeptide(L)'
;MAKGPGLYTDIGKKARDLLYRDYQTDQKFTLTTYTASGVAITSTGTKKGDITFGEIQTQLKNKNVTTDIKVNTDSTPMQNLLARDQEMREPHN
;
A
#
# COMPACT_ATOMS: atom_id res chain seq x y z
N MET A 1 -8.80 -4.26 26.30
CA MET A 1 -7.33 -4.25 26.37
C MET A 1 -6.83 -3.02 25.65
N ALA A 2 -6.08 -2.14 26.33
CA ALA A 2 -5.55 -0.94 25.70
C ALA A 2 -4.43 -1.37 24.72
N LYS A 3 -4.60 -1.08 23.43
CA LYS A 3 -3.51 -1.23 22.47
C LYS A 3 -2.30 -0.44 22.99
N GLY A 4 -1.12 -1.04 22.91
CA GLY A 4 0.13 -0.37 23.24
C GLY A 4 0.29 0.94 22.46
N PRO A 5 1.21 1.82 22.89
CA PRO A 5 1.43 3.11 22.23
C PRO A 5 1.68 2.90 20.73
N GLY A 6 1.01 3.70 19.91
CA GLY A 6 1.14 3.66 18.45
C GLY A 6 2.55 4.03 17.98
N LEU A 7 2.86 3.75 16.72
CA LEU A 7 4.15 4.10 16.16
C LEU A 7 4.27 5.63 16.02
N TYR A 8 5.49 6.16 16.05
CA TYR A 8 5.71 7.59 15.82
C TYR A 8 5.12 8.05 14.46
N THR A 9 5.13 7.16 13.46
CA THR A 9 4.53 7.38 12.14
C THR A 9 3.00 7.54 12.16
N ASP A 10 2.33 7.11 13.22
CA ASP A 10 0.88 7.23 13.39
C ASP A 10 0.46 8.59 13.99
N ILE A 11 1.40 9.35 14.57
CA ILE A 11 1.13 10.67 15.13
C ILE A 11 0.71 11.62 14.00
N GLY A 12 -0.45 12.25 14.14
CA GLY A 12 -1.00 13.17 13.14
C GLY A 12 -1.53 12.49 11.87
N LYS A 13 -1.45 11.15 11.76
CA LYS A 13 -1.87 10.41 10.55
C LYS A 13 -3.31 10.72 10.15
N LYS A 14 -4.25 10.80 11.11
CA LYS A 14 -5.66 11.11 10.82
C LYS A 14 -5.86 12.48 10.19
N ALA A 15 -5.18 13.50 10.72
CA ALA A 15 -5.29 14.86 10.20
C ALA A 15 -4.65 14.97 8.80
N ARG A 16 -3.47 14.37 8.60
CA ARG A 16 -2.81 14.33 7.29
C ARG A 16 -3.65 13.60 6.25
N ASP A 17 -4.19 12.43 6.62
CA ASP A 17 -5.05 11.65 5.75
C ASP A 17 -6.32 12.45 5.38
N LEU A 18 -6.94 13.17 6.32
CA LEU A 18 -8.12 13.98 6.01
C LEU A 18 -7.84 15.07 4.96
N LEU A 19 -6.64 15.68 5.02
CA LEU A 19 -6.27 16.78 4.13
C LEU A 19 -5.79 16.34 2.76
N TYR A 20 -5.12 15.18 2.67
CA TYR A 20 -4.38 14.80 1.47
C TYR A 20 -4.74 13.43 0.89
N ARG A 21 -5.57 12.63 1.56
CA ARG A 21 -5.92 11.31 1.04
C ARG A 21 -6.63 11.47 -0.30
N ASP A 22 -6.04 10.84 -1.32
CA ASP A 22 -6.53 10.82 -2.70
C ASP A 22 -6.65 12.19 -3.37
N TYR A 23 -6.13 13.27 -2.76
CA TYR A 23 -6.09 14.57 -3.40
C TYR A 23 -5.03 14.59 -4.50
N GLN A 24 -5.47 14.53 -5.75
CA GLN A 24 -4.61 14.57 -6.92
C GLN A 24 -5.23 15.42 -8.02
N THR A 25 -4.50 16.44 -8.48
CA THR A 25 -4.91 17.32 -9.59
C THR A 25 -4.64 16.72 -10.97
N ASP A 26 -3.86 15.64 -11.01
CA ASP A 26 -3.41 14.96 -12.22
C ASP A 26 -4.40 13.88 -12.66
N GLN A 27 -4.44 13.56 -13.96
CA GLN A 27 -5.27 12.47 -14.45
C GLN A 27 -4.63 11.13 -14.10
N LYS A 28 -5.24 10.39 -13.17
CA LYS A 28 -4.76 9.09 -12.71
C LYS A 28 -5.72 7.99 -13.13
N PHE A 29 -5.19 6.96 -13.78
CA PHE A 29 -5.88 5.72 -14.07
C PHE A 29 -5.22 4.60 -13.29
N THR A 30 -6.01 3.82 -12.55
CA THR A 30 -5.51 2.70 -11.75
C THR A 30 -6.35 1.46 -12.03
N LEU A 31 -5.67 0.35 -12.33
CA LEU A 31 -6.26 -0.97 -12.51
C LEU A 31 -5.62 -1.92 -11.50
N THR A 32 -6.45 -2.57 -10.68
CA THR A 32 -6.00 -3.59 -9.73
C THR A 32 -6.65 -4.93 -10.05
N THR A 33 -5.81 -5.96 -10.15
CA THR A 33 -6.22 -7.35 -10.33
C THR A 33 -5.79 -8.16 -9.12
N TYR A 34 -6.70 -9.01 -8.65
CA TYR A 34 -6.48 -9.87 -7.49
C TYR A 34 -6.51 -11.34 -7.90
N THR A 35 -5.61 -12.14 -7.32
CA THR A 35 -5.65 -13.60 -7.44
C THR A 35 -6.21 -14.24 -6.18
N ALA A 36 -6.79 -15.43 -6.30
CA ALA A 36 -7.25 -16.21 -5.16
C ALA A 36 -6.12 -16.59 -4.18
N SER A 37 -4.87 -16.61 -4.67
CA SER A 37 -3.67 -16.90 -3.88
C SER A 37 -3.17 -15.72 -3.02
N GLY A 38 -3.86 -14.57 -3.01
CA GLY A 38 -3.49 -13.44 -2.18
C GLY A 38 -2.44 -12.50 -2.79
N VAL A 39 -2.28 -12.56 -4.11
CA VAL A 39 -1.48 -11.60 -4.88
C VAL A 39 -2.40 -10.48 -5.39
N ALA A 40 -2.01 -9.24 -5.20
CA ALA A 40 -2.63 -8.07 -5.81
C ALA A 40 -1.61 -7.37 -6.72
N ILE A 41 -1.98 -7.17 -7.98
CA ILE A 41 -1.18 -6.41 -8.94
C ILE A 41 -1.95 -5.14 -9.27
N THR A 42 -1.35 -3.99 -9.00
CA THR A 42 -1.90 -2.66 -9.28
C THR A 42 -1.04 -1.97 -10.32
N SER A 43 -1.61 -1.66 -11.48
CA SER A 43 -1.00 -0.81 -12.50
C SER A 43 -1.62 0.58 -12.44
N THR A 44 -0.77 1.61 -12.39
CA THR A 44 -1.20 3.01 -12.36
C THR A 44 -0.51 3.80 -13.47
N GLY A 45 -1.31 4.51 -14.25
CA GLY A 45 -0.85 5.53 -15.20
C GLY A 45 -1.28 6.91 -14.70
N THR A 46 -0.32 7.83 -14.54
CA THR A 46 -0.60 9.21 -14.12
C THR A 46 -0.11 10.18 -15.19
N LYS A 47 -1.00 11.03 -15.70
CA LYS A 47 -0.65 12.13 -16.61
C LYS A 47 -0.63 13.45 -15.84
N LYS A 48 0.54 14.08 -15.80
CA LYS A 48 0.80 15.37 -15.17
C LYS A 48 1.33 16.34 -16.20
N GLY A 49 0.47 17.25 -16.67
CA GLY A 49 0.78 18.09 -17.83
C GLY A 49 1.04 17.22 -19.07
N ASP A 50 2.22 17.40 -19.68
CA ASP A 50 2.66 16.64 -20.85
C ASP A 50 3.45 15.37 -20.52
N ILE A 51 3.72 15.11 -19.24
CA ILE A 51 4.50 13.96 -18.78
C ILE A 51 3.56 12.86 -18.30
N THR A 52 3.84 11.62 -18.71
CA THR A 52 3.11 10.42 -18.27
C THR A 52 4.03 9.53 -17.45
N PHE A 53 3.56 9.13 -16.27
CA PHE A 53 4.25 8.23 -15.35
C PHE A 53 3.50 6.90 -15.27
N GLY A 54 4.24 5.80 -15.36
CA GLY A 54 3.76 4.45 -15.10
C GLY A 54 4.31 3.92 -13.79
N GLU A 55 3.46 3.25 -13.03
CA GLU A 55 3.80 2.52 -11.82
C GLU A 55 3.15 1.13 -11.86
N ILE A 56 3.92 0.10 -11.48
CA ILE A 56 3.43 -1.24 -11.21
C ILE A 56 3.77 -1.58 -9.76
N GLN A 57 2.74 -1.91 -8.99
CA GLN A 57 2.87 -2.40 -7.62
C GLN A 57 2.33 -3.83 -7.54
N THR A 58 3.11 -4.71 -6.91
CA THR A 58 2.72 -6.08 -6.60
C THR A 58 2.77 -6.26 -5.08
N GLN A 59 1.67 -6.71 -4.50
CA GLN A 59 1.58 -7.09 -3.09
C GLN A 59 1.30 -8.59 -3.00
N LEU A 60 2.14 -9.32 -2.28
CA LEU A 60 1.90 -10.70 -1.90
C LEU A 60 1.67 -10.77 -0.39
N LYS A 61 0.48 -11.23 0.00
CA LYS A 61 0.16 -11.47 1.40
C LYS A 61 0.10 -12.98 1.65
N ASN A 62 1.01 -13.47 2.48
CA ASN A 62 1.01 -14.86 2.92
C ASN A 62 1.03 -14.90 4.45
N LYS A 63 -0.09 -15.32 5.04
CA LYS A 63 -0.32 -15.35 6.49
C LYS A 63 0.00 -13.99 7.15
N ASN A 64 1.14 -13.90 7.81
CA ASN A 64 1.62 -12.79 8.60
C ASN A 64 2.75 -11.99 7.92
N VAL A 65 3.16 -12.42 6.72
CA VAL A 65 4.16 -11.75 5.89
C VAL A 65 3.46 -11.04 4.72
N THR A 66 3.80 -9.77 4.53
CA THR A 66 3.42 -8.99 3.35
C THR A 66 4.68 -8.54 2.64
N THR A 67 4.77 -8.88 1.36
CA THR A 67 5.84 -8.43 0.47
C THR A 67 5.27 -7.46 -0.54
N ASP A 68 5.80 -6.25 -0.58
CA ASP A 68 5.38 -5.20 -1.50
C ASP A 68 6.56 -4.86 -2.43
N ILE A 69 6.34 -4.95 -3.73
CA ILE A 69 7.29 -4.57 -4.77
C ILE A 69 6.65 -3.45 -5.59
N LYS A 70 7.40 -2.37 -5.82
CA LYS A 70 6.98 -1.23 -6.62
C LYS A 70 8.06 -0.88 -7.63
N VAL A 71 7.67 -0.67 -8.88
CA VAL A 71 8.56 -0.27 -9.97
C VAL A 71 7.88 0.84 -10.78
N ASN A 72 8.62 1.93 -10.99
CA ASN A 72 8.12 3.15 -11.61
C ASN A 72 8.96 3.56 -12.82
N THR A 73 8.40 4.38 -13.71
CA THR A 73 9.08 4.90 -14.92
C THR A 73 10.29 5.80 -14.61
N ASP A 74 10.40 6.31 -13.38
CA ASP A 74 11.60 6.99 -12.89
C ASP A 74 12.78 6.02 -12.64
N SER A 75 12.61 4.74 -12.94
CA SER A 75 13.60 3.67 -12.79
C SER A 75 14.11 3.48 -11.36
N THR A 76 13.34 3.91 -10.36
CA THR A 76 13.62 3.63 -8.94
C THR A 76 12.80 2.42 -8.45
N PRO A 77 13.38 1.21 -8.40
CA PRO A 77 12.70 0.07 -7.81
C PRO A 77 12.65 0.22 -6.28
N MET A 78 11.45 0.13 -5.70
CA MET A 78 11.25 0.07 -4.25
C MET A 78 10.73 -1.30 -3.83
N GLN A 79 11.31 -1.86 -2.78
CA GLN A 79 10.94 -3.15 -2.22
C GLN A 79 10.75 -3.00 -0.72
N ASN A 80 9.63 -3.49 -0.20
CA ASN A 80 9.33 -3.47 1.23
C ASN A 80 8.86 -4.85 1.69
N LEU A 81 9.31 -5.27 2.86
CA LEU A 81 8.95 -6.54 3.47
C LEU A 81 8.47 -6.27 4.90
N LEU A 82 7.24 -6.66 5.19
CA LEU A 82 6.61 -6.48 6.50
C LEU A 82 6.24 -7.84 7.07
N ALA A 83 6.91 -8.22 8.16
CA ALA A 83 6.47 -9.30 9.03
C ALA A 83 5.64 -8.69 10.17
N ARG A 84 4.44 -9.25 10.41
CA ARG A 84 3.57 -8.85 11.52
C ARG A 84 3.51 -9.98 12.52
N ASP A 85 3.67 -9.70 13.80
CA ASP A 85 3.39 -10.71 14.82
C ASP A 85 1.88 -10.96 14.87
N GLN A 86 1.46 -12.23 14.81
CA GLN A 86 0.07 -12.58 15.06
C GLN A 86 -0.18 -12.52 16.57
N GLU A 87 -0.98 -11.56 17.04
CA GLU A 87 -1.70 -11.78 18.30
C GLU A 87 -2.56 -13.03 18.12
N MET A 88 -2.37 -14.01 19.01
CA MET A 88 -3.15 -15.25 19.02
C MET A 88 -4.63 -14.91 19.05
N ARG A 89 -5.36 -15.18 17.96
CA ARG A 89 -6.82 -15.23 18.00
C ARG A 89 -7.20 -16.49 18.74
N GLU A 90 -7.62 -16.34 20.00
CA GLU A 90 -8.41 -17.35 20.70
C GLU A 90 -9.60 -17.78 19.81
N PRO A 91 -9.86 -19.08 19.63
CA PRO A 91 -11.08 -19.54 19.00
C PRO A 91 -12.24 -19.32 19.98
N HIS A 92 -13.11 -18.36 19.67
CA HIS A 92 -14.40 -18.28 20.33
C HIS A 92 -15.34 -19.35 19.75
N ASN A 93 -15.81 -20.21 20.65
CA ASN A 93 -16.85 -21.24 20.50
C ASN A 93 -18.23 -20.62 20.21
#